data_AF-A0A4V1J0V1-F1
#
_entry.id   AF-A0A4V1J0V1-F1
#
_cell.length_a   1.000
_cell.length_b   1.000
_cell.length_c   1.000
_cell.angle_alpha   90.00
_cell.angle_beta   90.00
_cell.angle_gamma   90.00
#
_symmetry.space_group_name_H-M   'P 1'
#
loop_
_entity.id
_entity.type
_entity.pdbx_description
1 polymer ?
#
loop_
_entity_poly.entity_id
_entity_poly.type
_entity_poly.pdbx_seq_one_letter_code
_entity_poly.pdbx_strand_id
1 'polypeptide(L)'
;MTTTKTAPLTGVDGRLIYIGHLARTARFLKLFSISSLGITLLGVPLIFFIKSGMSTEFRTALASAALITSLSSTGIIHYVLAPYVTQITLPHVSTEAAPEAIEPITEDTQLSIDTLTFFGQPRRTHIRAGELLPSKRVFSSWRSPIGQEFHVQSDVVQTEEMLHLVQMVQARQTQ
;
A
#
# COMPACT_ATOMS: atom_id res chain seq x y z
N MET A 1 -23.32 1.88 17.00
CA MET A 1 -22.84 1.78 15.60
C MET A 1 -22.32 3.15 15.18
N THR A 2 -21.02 3.39 15.32
CA THR A 2 -20.40 4.69 15.02
C THR A 2 -19.93 4.68 13.56
N THR A 3 -20.70 5.32 12.69
CA THR A 3 -20.35 5.52 11.28
C THR A 3 -19.18 6.49 11.21
N THR A 4 -17.97 5.96 11.10
CA THR A 4 -16.78 6.79 10.92
C THR A 4 -16.80 7.29 9.47
N LYS A 5 -17.26 8.53 9.28
CA LYS A 5 -17.20 9.28 8.02
C LYS A 5 -15.76 9.23 7.50
N THR A 6 -15.53 8.34 6.54
CA THR A 6 -14.23 8.11 5.93
C THR A 6 -13.96 9.29 5.00
N ALA A 7 -13.14 10.23 5.46
CA ALA A 7 -12.64 11.29 4.60
C ALA A 7 -11.86 10.64 3.45
N PRO A 8 -12.19 10.92 2.17
CA PRO A 8 -11.43 10.41 1.04
C PRO A 8 -9.99 10.90 1.16
N LEU A 9 -9.02 9.99 1.01
CA LEU A 9 -7.62 10.36 0.90
C LEU A 9 -7.41 11.05 -0.46
N THR A 10 -7.64 12.37 -0.49
CA THR A 10 -7.19 13.37 -1.47
C THR A 10 -7.17 12.94 -2.94
N GLY A 11 -8.10 13.48 -3.74
CA GLY A 11 -8.04 13.47 -5.21
C GLY A 11 -8.65 12.22 -5.85
N VAL A 12 -9.93 11.95 -5.58
CA VAL A 12 -10.68 10.92 -6.32
C VAL A 12 -11.22 11.56 -7.59
N ASP A 13 -10.35 11.73 -8.60
CA ASP A 13 -10.77 12.04 -9.96
C ASP A 13 -11.21 10.72 -10.61
N GLY A 14 -12.41 10.24 -10.24
CA GLY A 14 -12.88 8.93 -10.70
C GLY A 14 -14.01 8.30 -9.89
N ARG A 15 -14.53 7.18 -10.41
CA ARG A 15 -15.48 6.32 -9.69
C ARG A 15 -14.71 5.33 -8.81
N LEU A 16 -14.98 5.32 -7.51
CA LEU A 16 -14.37 4.38 -6.55
C LEU A 16 -14.99 2.99 -6.69
N ILE A 17 -14.17 1.98 -6.93
CA ILE A 17 -14.62 0.57 -7.09
C ILE A 17 -14.11 -0.35 -5.97
N TYR A 18 -13.11 0.09 -5.22
CA TYR A 18 -12.53 -0.68 -4.11
C TYR A 18 -11.90 0.24 -3.07
N ILE A 19 -12.16 -0.05 -1.78
CA ILE A 19 -11.43 0.53 -0.65
C ILE A 19 -10.84 -0.56 0.25
N GLY A 20 -9.54 -0.47 0.54
CA GLY A 20 -8.88 -1.40 1.46
C GLY A 20 -9.25 -1.09 2.91
N HIS A 21 -9.82 -2.06 3.64
CA HIS A 21 -10.27 -1.86 5.03
C HIS A 21 -9.15 -1.43 5.99
N LEU A 22 -7.93 -1.95 5.77
CA LEU A 22 -6.74 -1.65 6.56
C LEU A 22 -5.96 -0.44 6.04
N ALA A 23 -6.44 0.33 5.05
CA ALA A 23 -5.67 1.42 4.44
C ALA A 23 -5.16 2.43 5.47
N ARG A 24 -6.03 2.82 6.40
CA ARG A 24 -5.68 3.77 7.49
C ARG A 24 -4.69 3.15 8.48
N THR A 25 -4.95 1.91 8.89
CA THR A 25 -4.09 1.16 9.82
C THR A 25 -2.70 0.95 9.24
N ALA A 26 -2.60 0.54 7.97
CA ALA A 26 -1.34 0.36 7.26
C ALA A 26 -0.53 1.65 7.19
N ARG A 27 -1.19 2.80 6.94
CA ARG A 27 -0.54 4.11 6.94
C ARG A 27 0.00 4.48 8.32
N PHE A 28 -0.81 4.33 9.37
CA PHE A 28 -0.35 4.61 10.73
C PHE A 28 0.76 3.68 11.16
N LEU A 29 0.69 2.39 10.81
CA LEU A 29 1.72 1.42 11.15
C LEU A 29 3.06 1.75 10.49
N LYS A 30 3.07 2.16 9.21
CA LYS A 30 4.28 2.66 8.54
C LYS A 30 4.83 3.91 9.22
N LEU A 31 3.97 4.89 9.49
CA LEU A 31 4.37 6.16 10.09
C LEU A 31 4.90 5.99 11.52
N PHE A 32 4.29 5.10 12.30
CA PHE A 32 4.75 4.76 13.64
C PHE A 32 6.13 4.10 13.60
N SER A 33 6.33 3.13 12.70
CA SER A 33 7.61 2.44 12.56
C SER A 33 8.73 3.39 12.15
N ILE A 34 8.47 4.27 11.16
CA ILE A 34 9.43 5.27 10.71
C ILE A 34 9.72 6.30 11.80
N SER A 35 8.70 6.74 12.55
CA SER A 35 8.89 7.63 13.70
C SER A 35 9.78 6.99 14.77
N SER A 36 9.56 5.71 15.09
CA SER A 36 10.38 4.96 16.06
C SER A 36 11.82 4.79 15.58
N LEU A 37 12.02 4.48 14.30
CA LEU A 37 13.35 4.45 13.68
C LEU A 37 14.03 5.82 13.73
N GLY A 38 13.30 6.90 13.43
CA GLY A 38 13.79 8.27 13.53
C GLY A 38 14.24 8.63 14.94
N ILE A 39 13.45 8.27 15.96
CA ILE A 39 13.82 8.43 17.37
C ILE A 39 15.08 7.62 17.69
N THR A 40 15.19 6.38 17.20
CA THR A 40 16.38 5.54 17.39
C THR A 40 17.62 6.20 16.76
N LEU A 41 17.52 6.69 15.53
CA LEU A 41 18.60 7.35 14.81
C LEU A 41 19.07 8.64 15.50
N LEU A 42 18.14 9.41 16.09
CA LEU A 42 18.47 10.60 16.88
C LEU A 42 19.00 10.25 18.27
N GLY A 43 18.53 9.15 18.87
CA GLY A 43 18.91 8.69 20.20
C GLY A 43 20.29 8.03 20.26
N VAL A 44 20.68 7.29 19.23
CA VAL A 44 21.96 6.56 19.19
C VAL A 44 23.18 7.48 19.37
N PRO A 45 23.30 8.64 18.70
CA PRO A 45 24.39 9.58 18.95
C PRO A 45 24.53 10.01 20.41
N LEU A 46 23.42 10.16 21.15
CA LEU A 46 23.45 10.57 22.57
C LEU A 46 24.23 9.57 23.44
N ILE A 47 24.22 8.28 23.10
CA ILE A 47 24.98 7.24 23.82
C ILE A 47 26.48 7.55 23.83
N PHE A 48 26.99 8.19 22.78
CA PHE A 48 28.39 8.57 22.67
C PHE A 48 28.73 9.88 23.39
N PHE A 49 27.78 10.82 23.47
CA PHE A 49 27.96 12.09 24.17
C PHE A 49 27.88 11.97 25.70
N ILE A 50 27.12 11.01 26.22
CA ILE A 50 27.01 10.80 27.66
C ILE A 50 28.35 10.27 28.20
N LYS A 51 28.91 10.97 29.20
CA LYS A 51 30.08 10.50 29.96
C LYS A 51 29.66 9.38 30.91
N SER A 52 29.52 8.17 30.38
CA SER A 52 29.35 6.96 31.18
C SER A 52 30.70 6.26 31.38
N GLY A 53 30.85 5.48 32.45
CA GLY A 53 32.04 4.64 32.67
C GLY A 53 32.18 3.47 31.69
N MET A 54 31.35 3.39 30.64
CA MET A 54 31.36 2.29 29.67
C MET A 54 32.45 2.46 28.62
N SER A 55 33.10 1.35 28.25
CA SER A 55 34.04 1.30 27.13
C SER A 55 33.35 1.65 25.81
N THR A 56 34.12 2.21 24.87
CA THR A 56 33.62 2.59 23.54
C THR A 56 33.05 1.38 22.79
N GLU A 57 33.68 0.21 22.94
CA GLU A 57 33.24 -1.04 22.31
C GLU A 57 31.81 -1.42 22.73
N PHE A 58 31.51 -1.34 24.04
CA PHE A 58 30.17 -1.65 24.54
C PHE A 58 29.12 -0.68 24.01
N ARG A 59 29.46 0.62 23.92
CA ARG A 59 28.58 1.64 23.34
C ARG A 59 28.31 1.37 21.87
N THR A 60 29.33 0.99 21.09
CA THR A 60 29.17 0.64 19.67
C THR A 60 28.32 -0.60 19.48
N ALA A 61 28.51 -1.64 20.31
CA ALA A 61 27.69 -2.85 20.28
C ALA A 61 26.22 -2.52 20.56
N LEU A 62 25.95 -1.75 21.62
CA LEU A 62 24.59 -1.32 21.98
C LEU A 62 23.92 -0.49 20.86
N ALA A 63 24.64 0.48 20.30
CA ALA A 63 24.17 1.30 19.19
C ALA A 63 23.84 0.46 17.95
N SER A 64 24.73 -0.47 17.58
CA SER A 64 24.53 -1.33 16.42
C SER A 64 23.32 -2.26 16.60
N ALA A 65 23.17 -2.88 17.77
CA ALA A 65 22.05 -3.76 18.08
C ALA A 65 20.71 -3.01 18.00
N ALA A 66 20.64 -1.79 18.54
CA ALA A 66 19.45 -0.94 18.45
C ALA A 66 19.12 -0.59 16.99
N LEU A 67 20.10 -0.17 16.20
CA LEU A 67 19.90 0.20 14.79
C LEU A 67 19.46 -0.99 13.94
N ILE A 68 20.13 -2.13 14.06
CA ILE A 68 19.81 -3.35 13.30
C ILE A 68 18.39 -3.80 13.62
N THR A 69 18.01 -3.81 14.89
CA THR A 69 16.66 -4.21 15.31
C THR A 69 15.60 -3.27 14.75
N SER A 70 15.79 -1.95 14.89
CA SER A 70 14.85 -0.95 14.39
C SER A 70 14.73 -0.97 12.86
N LEU A 71 15.85 -1.10 12.13
CA LEU A 71 15.85 -1.20 10.67
C LEU A 71 15.20 -2.49 10.17
N SER A 72 15.49 -3.62 10.81
CA SER A 72 14.92 -4.92 10.45
C SER A 72 13.40 -4.92 10.63
N SER A 73 12.92 -4.48 11.79
CA SER A 73 11.49 -4.36 12.06
C SER A 73 10.77 -3.44 11.05
N THR A 74 11.34 -2.26 10.81
CA THR A 74 10.77 -1.29 9.85
C THR A 74 10.79 -1.84 8.42
N GLY A 75 11.84 -2.54 8.03
CA GLY A 75 12.01 -3.15 6.71
C GLY A 75 10.98 -4.26 6.46
N ILE A 76 10.73 -5.14 7.43
CA ILE A 76 9.73 -6.21 7.32
C ILE A 76 8.33 -5.62 7.17
N ILE A 77 7.99 -4.62 8.01
CA ILE A 77 6.70 -3.93 7.93
C ILE A 77 6.51 -3.29 6.55
N HIS A 78 7.56 -2.64 6.03
CA HIS A 78 7.52 -2.10 4.68
C HIS A 78 7.33 -3.20 3.63
N TYR A 79 8.07 -4.31 3.70
CA TYR A 79 7.97 -5.41 2.74
C TYR A 79 6.55 -6.01 2.66
N VAL A 80 5.90 -6.19 3.81
CA VAL A 80 4.53 -6.73 3.90
C VAL A 80 3.49 -5.71 3.43
N LEU A 81 3.65 -4.43 3.79
CA LEU A 81 2.67 -3.37 3.46
C LEU A 81 2.95 -2.64 2.15
N ALA A 82 4.06 -2.92 1.47
CA ALA A 82 4.40 -2.31 0.18
C ALA A 82 3.34 -2.58 -0.91
N PRO A 83 2.87 -3.84 -1.12
CA PRO A 83 1.85 -4.11 -2.14
C PRO A 83 0.44 -3.71 -1.72
N TYR A 84 0.21 -3.29 -0.46
CA TYR A 84 -1.15 -3.05 0.04
C TYR A 84 -1.87 -1.94 -0.74
N VAL A 85 -2.97 -2.32 -1.40
CA VAL A 85 -3.82 -1.39 -2.16
C VAL A 85 -4.78 -0.69 -1.21
N THR A 86 -4.74 0.64 -1.21
CA THR A 86 -5.62 1.46 -0.38
C THR A 86 -6.94 1.74 -1.06
N GLN A 87 -6.93 2.01 -2.37
CA GLN A 87 -8.13 2.26 -3.14
C GLN A 87 -7.88 1.98 -4.63
N ILE A 88 -8.94 1.62 -5.35
CA ILE A 88 -8.92 1.51 -6.82
C ILE A 88 -10.05 2.38 -7.36
N THR A 89 -9.72 3.22 -8.34
CA THR A 89 -10.69 4.11 -8.99
C THR A 89 -10.62 3.97 -10.50
N LEU A 90 -11.79 4.06 -11.14
CA LEU A 90 -11.93 4.21 -12.59
C LEU A 90 -11.86 5.70 -12.95
N PRO A 91 -11.14 6.12 -14.00
CA PRO A 91 -11.13 7.50 -14.44
C PRO A 91 -12.56 7.95 -14.81
N HIS A 92 -12.94 9.16 -14.41
CA HIS A 92 -14.21 9.73 -14.80
C HIS A 92 -14.11 10.15 -16.27
N VAL A 93 -14.81 9.44 -17.16
CA VAL A 93 -14.92 9.85 -18.57
C VAL A 93 -15.87 11.04 -18.59
N SER A 94 -15.33 12.26 -18.62
CA SER A 94 -16.07 13.50 -18.89
C SER A 94 -16.48 13.54 -20.37
N THR A 95 -17.34 12.62 -20.80
CA THR A 95 -18.08 12.80 -22.05
C THR A 95 -19.36 13.53 -21.70
N GLU A 96 -19.54 14.71 -22.28
CA GLU A 96 -20.69 15.61 -22.16
C GLU A 96 -21.99 15.03 -22.76
N ALA A 97 -22.17 13.69 -22.71
CA ALA A 97 -23.30 12.98 -23.25
C ALA A 97 -23.77 11.89 -22.28
N ALA A 98 -24.87 12.22 -21.60
CA ALA A 98 -25.80 11.35 -20.89
C ALA A 98 -25.38 10.73 -19.53
N PRO A 99 -26.32 10.67 -18.56
CA PRO A 99 -26.07 10.18 -17.20
C PRO A 99 -26.26 8.66 -17.10
N GLU A 100 -25.40 8.00 -16.31
CA GLU A 100 -25.62 6.67 -15.71
C GLU A 100 -25.65 5.44 -16.63
N ALA A 101 -24.77 5.33 -17.62
CA ALA A 101 -24.42 4.02 -18.19
C ALA A 101 -23.20 3.45 -17.45
N ILE A 102 -23.41 2.38 -16.67
CA ILE A 102 -22.32 1.57 -16.11
C ILE A 102 -21.69 0.81 -17.28
N GLU A 103 -20.62 1.33 -17.87
CA GLU A 103 -19.86 0.57 -18.85
C GLU A 103 -19.16 -0.61 -18.16
N PRO A 104 -19.27 -1.84 -18.69
CA PRO A 104 -18.60 -3.00 -18.11
C PRO A 104 -17.07 -2.84 -18.22
N ILE A 105 -16.35 -3.23 -17.16
CA ILE A 105 -14.88 -3.23 -17.16
C ILE A 105 -14.39 -4.15 -18.29
N THR A 106 -13.70 -3.54 -19.24
CA THR A 106 -13.12 -4.19 -20.42
C THR A 106 -11.60 -4.19 -20.27
N GLU A 107 -10.88 -4.97 -21.08
CA GLU A 107 -9.41 -5.09 -20.99
C GLU A 107 -8.68 -3.74 -21.16
N ASP A 108 -9.25 -2.82 -21.95
CA ASP A 108 -8.70 -1.48 -22.18
C ASP A 108 -9.07 -0.44 -21.12
N THR A 109 -9.92 -0.78 -20.15
CA THR A 109 -10.32 0.13 -19.08
C THR A 109 -9.10 0.50 -18.23
N GLN A 110 -8.79 1.80 -18.16
CA GLN A 110 -7.73 2.30 -17.27
C GLN A 110 -8.18 2.24 -15.81
N LEU A 111 -7.31 1.72 -14.95
CA LEU A 111 -7.49 1.63 -13.51
C LEU A 111 -6.44 2.51 -12.83
N SER A 112 -6.87 3.26 -11.83
CA SER A 112 -5.98 3.99 -10.93
C SER A 112 -5.91 3.24 -9.61
N ILE A 113 -4.77 2.61 -9.34
CA ILE A 113 -4.52 1.81 -8.14
C ILE A 113 -3.63 2.63 -7.21
N ASP A 114 -4.14 2.93 -6.02
CA ASP A 114 -3.40 3.66 -5.00
C ASP A 114 -2.77 2.71 -3.99
N THR A 115 -1.49 2.90 -3.75
CA THR A 115 -0.67 2.17 -2.78
C THR A 115 0.00 3.15 -1.82
N LEU A 116 0.77 2.64 -0.85
CA LEU A 116 1.51 3.49 0.09
C LEU A 116 3.02 3.40 -0.18
N THR A 117 3.66 4.55 -0.33
CA THR A 117 5.13 4.69 -0.34
C THR A 117 5.75 4.23 0.99
N PHE A 118 7.10 4.22 1.04
CA PHE A 118 7.83 3.94 2.27
C PHE A 118 7.36 4.85 3.42
N PHE A 119 7.27 6.16 3.18
CA PHE A 119 6.85 7.17 4.16
C PHE A 119 5.33 7.22 4.43
N GLY A 120 4.55 6.26 3.90
CA GLY A 120 3.10 6.23 4.10
C GLY A 120 2.34 7.32 3.32
N GLN A 121 2.96 7.93 2.32
CA GLN A 121 2.28 8.79 1.35
C GLN A 121 1.58 7.94 0.28
N PRO A 122 0.37 8.31 -0.19
CA PRO A 122 -0.28 7.65 -1.31
C PRO A 122 0.56 7.73 -2.59
N ARG A 123 0.63 6.62 -3.33
CA ARG A 123 1.24 6.53 -4.66
C ARG A 123 0.23 5.92 -5.62
N ARG A 124 -0.20 6.72 -6.59
CA ARG A 124 -1.13 6.31 -7.64
C ARG A 124 -0.38 5.67 -8.80
N THR A 125 -0.90 4.55 -9.28
CA THR A 125 -0.40 3.84 -10.45
C THR A 125 -1.54 3.64 -11.43
N HIS A 126 -1.34 4.05 -12.68
CA HIS A 126 -2.32 3.87 -13.75
C HIS A 126 -1.96 2.62 -14.56
N ILE A 127 -2.87 1.66 -14.65
CA ILE A 127 -2.67 0.37 -15.32
C ILE A 127 -3.96 -0.01 -16.03
N ARG A 128 -3.88 -0.65 -17.20
CA ARG A 128 -5.07 -1.19 -17.87
C ARG A 128 -5.54 -2.46 -17.17
N ALA A 129 -6.85 -2.66 -17.07
CA ALA A 129 -7.41 -3.87 -16.46
C ALA A 129 -6.88 -5.15 -17.14
N GLY A 130 -6.67 -5.09 -18.45
CA GLY A 130 -6.10 -6.16 -19.26
C GLY A 130 -4.61 -6.43 -19.06
N GLU A 131 -3.88 -5.59 -18.33
CA GLU A 131 -2.45 -5.81 -18.03
C GLU A 131 -2.23 -6.48 -16.67
N LEU A 132 -3.26 -6.60 -15.84
CA LEU A 132 -3.16 -7.23 -14.53
C LEU A 132 -3.05 -8.75 -14.65
N LEU A 133 -2.07 -9.29 -13.95
CA LEU A 133 -1.77 -10.71 -13.87
C LEU A 133 -1.87 -11.19 -12.42
N PRO A 134 -2.18 -12.47 -12.17
CA PRO A 134 -2.10 -13.03 -10.83
C PRO A 134 -0.64 -13.03 -10.32
N SER A 135 -0.47 -12.70 -9.05
CA SER A 135 0.82 -12.74 -8.36
C SER A 135 1.06 -14.08 -7.67
N LYS A 136 2.33 -14.49 -7.57
CA LYS A 136 2.78 -15.64 -6.78
C LYS A 136 3.48 -15.23 -5.48
N ARG A 137 3.72 -13.94 -5.27
CA ARG A 137 4.43 -13.44 -4.09
C ARG A 137 3.51 -13.44 -2.87
N VAL A 138 4.08 -13.74 -1.69
CA VAL A 138 3.36 -13.72 -0.42
C VAL A 138 2.90 -12.28 -0.13
N PHE A 139 1.65 -12.13 0.34
CA PHE A 139 1.01 -10.84 0.57
C PHE A 139 0.82 -9.98 -0.69
N SER A 140 0.71 -10.58 -1.86
CA SER A 140 0.27 -9.91 -3.10
C SER A 140 -0.68 -10.81 -3.87
N SER A 141 -1.72 -10.19 -4.42
CA SER A 141 -2.77 -10.87 -5.18
C SER A 141 -2.55 -10.71 -6.68
N TRP A 142 -2.17 -9.51 -7.11
CA TRP A 142 -1.99 -9.17 -8.52
C TRP A 142 -0.61 -8.56 -8.76
N ARG A 143 -0.14 -8.66 -9.99
CA ARG A 143 1.10 -8.06 -10.48
C ARG A 143 0.84 -7.34 -11.79
N SER A 144 1.57 -6.26 -12.02
CA SER A 144 1.62 -5.59 -13.32
C SER A 144 2.72 -6.18 -14.21
N PRO A 145 2.71 -5.89 -15.52
CA PRO A 145 3.76 -6.32 -16.44
C PRO A 145 5.13 -5.71 -16.08
N ILE A 146 5.13 -4.52 -15.48
CA ILE A 146 6.32 -3.82 -15.00
C ILE A 146 6.86 -4.38 -13.65
N GLY A 147 6.28 -5.48 -13.15
CA GLY A 147 6.73 -6.16 -11.93
C GLY A 147 6.27 -5.51 -10.62
N GLN A 148 5.29 -4.60 -10.67
CA GLN A 148 4.71 -4.02 -9.46
C GLN A 148 3.64 -4.95 -8.89
N GLU A 149 3.73 -5.19 -7.59
CA GLU A 149 2.86 -6.12 -6.88
C GLU A 149 1.76 -5.36 -6.12
N PHE A 150 0.56 -5.91 -6.13
CA PHE A 150 -0.64 -5.35 -5.53
C PHE A 150 -1.34 -6.39 -4.68
N HIS A 151 -1.71 -6.04 -3.46
CA HIS A 151 -2.48 -6.86 -2.56
C HIS A 151 -3.89 -6.30 -2.46
N VAL A 152 -4.83 -7.15 -2.86
CA VAL A 152 -6.26 -6.86 -2.81
C VAL A 152 -6.95 -8.01 -2.10
N GLN A 153 -7.81 -7.66 -1.15
CA GLN A 153 -8.72 -8.59 -0.48
C GLN A 153 -9.84 -9.00 -1.44
N SER A 154 -9.68 -10.15 -2.08
CA SER A 154 -10.66 -10.73 -3.00
C SER A 154 -11.91 -11.28 -2.30
N ASP A 155 -11.83 -11.50 -0.98
CA ASP A 155 -12.93 -11.94 -0.12
C ASP A 155 -13.93 -10.81 0.19
N VAL A 156 -13.50 -9.55 0.07
CA VAL A 156 -14.33 -8.37 0.32
C VAL A 156 -14.61 -7.65 -1.00
N VAL A 157 -15.51 -8.22 -1.79
CA VAL A 157 -16.01 -7.61 -3.02
C VAL A 157 -17.07 -6.57 -2.67
N GLN A 158 -16.78 -5.30 -3.00
CA GLN A 158 -17.63 -4.15 -2.60
C GLN A 158 -18.54 -3.67 -3.72
N THR A 159 -18.20 -3.97 -4.98
CA THR A 159 -18.92 -3.50 -6.16
C THR A 159 -18.88 -4.60 -7.22
N GLU A 160 -19.91 -4.67 -8.07
CA GLU A 160 -19.97 -5.64 -9.18
C GLU A 160 -18.79 -5.50 -10.15
N GLU A 161 -18.34 -4.26 -10.37
CA GLU A 161 -17.12 -3.94 -11.11
C GLU A 161 -15.90 -4.66 -10.55
N MET A 162 -15.74 -4.63 -9.22
CA MET A 162 -14.65 -5.30 -8.54
C MET A 162 -14.75 -6.82 -8.68
N LEU A 163 -15.97 -7.38 -8.65
CA LEU A 163 -16.20 -8.80 -8.87
C LEU A 163 -15.72 -9.21 -10.27
N HIS A 164 -16.15 -8.45 -11.29
CA HIS A 164 -15.81 -8.71 -12.69
C HIS A 164 -14.30 -8.61 -12.91
N LEU A 165 -13.65 -7.61 -12.31
CA LEU A 165 -12.20 -7.45 -12.35
C LEU A 165 -11.46 -8.64 -11.73
N VAL A 166 -11.88 -9.09 -10.54
CA VAL A 166 -11.29 -10.26 -9.86
C VAL A 166 -11.41 -11.50 -10.73
N GLN A 167 -12.60 -11.76 -11.30
CA GLN A 167 -12.85 -12.90 -12.18
C GLN A 167 -11.99 -12.84 -13.44
N MET A 168 -11.85 -11.68 -14.05
CA MET A 168 -11.03 -11.48 -15.25
C MET A 168 -9.54 -11.78 -14.98
N VAL A 169 -9.00 -11.34 -13.84
CA VAL A 169 -7.61 -11.63 -13.46
C VAL A 169 -7.42 -13.10 -13.09
N GLN A 170 -8.41 -13.72 -12.42
CA GLN A 170 -8.36 -15.14 -12.05
C GLN A 170 -8.44 -16.08 -13.25
N ALA A 171 -9.25 -15.76 -14.27
CA ALA A 171 -9.36 -16.56 -15.50
C ALA A 171 -8.01 -16.70 -16.24
N ARG A 172 -7.09 -15.76 -16.02
CA ARG A 172 -5.74 -15.77 -16.61
C ARG A 172 -4.73 -16.60 -15.82
N GLN A 173 -5.08 -17.04 -14.61
CA GLN A 173 -4.23 -17.94 -13.82
C GLN A 173 -4.25 -19.38 -14.38
N THR A 174 -5.29 -19.73 -15.15
CA THR A 174 -5.50 -21.08 -15.69
C THR A 174 -4.97 -21.27 -17.12
N GLN A 175 -4.39 -20.25 -17.74
CA GLN A 175 -3.66 -20.34 -19.00
C GLN A 175 -2.15 -20.41 -18.75
#